data_AF-A0A8X6LKI2-F1
#
_entry.id   AF-A0A8X6LKI2-F1
#
_cell.length_a   1.000
_cell.length_b   1.000
_cell.length_c   1.000
_cell.angle_alpha   90.00
_cell.angle_beta   90.00
_cell.angle_gamma   90.00
#
_symmetry.space_group_name_H-M   'P 1'
#
loop_
_entity.id
_entity.type
_entity.pdbx_description
1 polymer ?
#
loop_
_entity_poly.entity_id
_entity_poly.type
_entity_poly.pdbx_seq_one_letter_code
_entity_poly.pdbx_strand_id
1 'polypeptide(L)'
;MEQQIAELLRQNQELIRALQIRDHSSSHKVTVQFEKFDEENENFDSFIERFETYLDVQNVPIANRAKVFVSSLSAKLYQLLKNLLAPDIPSDQTLDKLKDALKKHLTPNL
;
A
#
# COMPACT_ATOMS: atom_id res chain seq x y z
N MET A 1 -42.28 -32.56 -8.23
CA MET A 1 -41.21 -32.46 -7.19
C MET A 1 -39.85 -32.20 -7.84
N GLU A 2 -39.42 -33.01 -8.80
CA GLU A 2 -38.12 -32.85 -9.49
C GLU A 2 -37.96 -31.51 -10.23
N GLN A 3 -39.02 -31.03 -10.89
CA GLN A 3 -39.01 -29.72 -11.57
C GLN A 3 -38.74 -28.55 -10.61
N GLN A 4 -39.27 -28.64 -9.39
CA GLN A 4 -39.12 -27.59 -8.37
C GLN A 4 -37.70 -27.61 -7.77
N ILE A 5 -37.07 -28.80 -7.71
CA ILE A 5 -35.68 -28.95 -7.29
C ILE A 5 -34.73 -28.39 -8.35
N ALA A 6 -34.98 -28.67 -9.63
CA ALA A 6 -34.18 -28.14 -10.74
C ALA A 6 -34.23 -26.60 -10.79
N GLU A 7 -35.41 -26.03 -10.58
CA GLU A 7 -35.59 -24.58 -10.55
C GLU A 7 -34.85 -23.94 -9.36
N LEU A 8 -34.90 -24.55 -8.17
CA LEU A 8 -34.18 -24.07 -7.00
C LEU A 8 -32.65 -24.12 -7.20
N LEU A 9 -32.13 -25.18 -7.85
CA LEU A 9 -30.70 -25.28 -8.17
C LEU A 9 -30.26 -24.20 -9.15
N ARG A 10 -31.09 -23.91 -10.15
CA ARG A 10 -30.83 -22.84 -11.12
C ARG A 10 -30.78 -21.48 -10.44
N GLN A 11 -31.76 -21.17 -9.59
CA GLN A 11 -31.80 -19.92 -8.83
C GLN A 11 -30.58 -19.77 -7.91
N ASN A 12 -30.14 -20.85 -7.26
CA ASN A 12 -28.93 -20.85 -6.44
C ASN A 12 -27.66 -20.58 -7.27
N GLN A 13 -27.55 -21.12 -8.48
CA GLN A 13 -26.42 -20.83 -9.37
C GLN A 13 -26.41 -19.36 -9.83
N GLU A 14 -27.59 -18.79 -10.11
CA GLU A 14 -27.73 -17.38 -10.48
C GLU A 14 -27.35 -16.44 -9.32
N LEU A 15 -27.75 -16.78 -8.09
CA LEU A 15 -27.35 -16.05 -6.89
C LEU A 15 -25.84 -16.09 -6.66
N ILE A 16 -25.19 -17.25 -6.85
CA ILE A 16 -23.73 -17.37 -6.73
C ILE A 16 -23.02 -16.48 -7.77
N ARG A 17 -23.49 -16.49 -9.03
CA ARG A 17 -22.94 -15.59 -10.07
C ARG A 17 -23.12 -14.11 -9.71
N ALA A 18 -24.30 -13.72 -9.22
CA ALA A 18 -24.57 -12.34 -8.85
C ALA A 18 -23.68 -11.84 -7.68
N LEU A 19 -23.38 -12.72 -6.71
CA LEU A 19 -22.48 -12.41 -5.61
C LEU A 19 -21.01 -12.30 -6.08
N GLN A 20 -20.56 -13.15 -7.00
CA GLN A 20 -19.23 -13.06 -7.59
C GLN A 20 -19.04 -11.79 -8.42
N ILE A 21 -20.09 -11.35 -9.14
CA ILE A 21 -20.07 -10.09 -9.90
C ILE A 21 -19.97 -8.88 -8.95
N ARG A 22 -20.52 -8.94 -7.73
CA ARG A 22 -20.37 -7.86 -6.73
C ARG A 22 -18.95 -7.75 -6.16
N ASP A 23 -18.21 -8.85 -6.10
CA ASP A 23 -16.79 -8.84 -5.73
C ASP A 23 -15.92 -8.31 -6.89
N HIS A 24 -16.35 -8.55 -8.14
CA HIS A 24 -15.66 -8.11 -9.36
C HIS A 24 -16.14 -6.77 -9.94
N SER A 25 -17.21 -6.18 -9.41
CA SER A 25 -17.61 -4.82 -9.74
C SER A 25 -16.51 -3.93 -9.19
N SER A 26 -15.55 -3.63 -10.06
CA SER A 26 -14.47 -2.70 -9.91
C SER A 26 -14.86 -1.60 -8.94
N SER A 27 -14.45 -1.78 -7.67
CA SER A 27 -14.06 -0.66 -6.84
C SER A 27 -13.19 0.15 -7.78
N HIS A 28 -13.68 1.32 -8.22
CA HIS A 28 -12.89 2.22 -9.05
C HIS A 28 -11.66 2.48 -8.20
N LYS A 29 -10.59 1.71 -8.43
CA LYS A 29 -9.31 1.93 -7.79
C LYS A 29 -8.92 3.24 -8.39
N VAL A 30 -9.14 4.31 -7.63
CA VAL A 30 -8.55 5.59 -7.91
C VAL A 30 -7.06 5.30 -7.88
N THR A 31 -6.46 5.11 -9.06
CA THR A 31 -5.01 4.94 -9.19
C THR A 31 -4.40 6.32 -9.00
N VAL A 32 -4.34 6.74 -7.74
CA VAL A 32 -3.61 7.95 -7.36
C VAL A 32 -2.14 7.62 -7.57
N GLN A 33 -1.47 8.36 -8.45
CA GLN A 33 -0.01 8.29 -8.51
C GLN A 33 0.54 9.03 -7.29
N PHE A 34 1.47 8.39 -6.58
CA PHE A 34 2.13 9.00 -5.45
C PHE A 34 3.47 9.59 -5.90
N GLU A 35 3.62 10.90 -5.77
CA GLU A 35 4.86 11.57 -6.11
C GLU A 35 5.97 11.20 -5.13
N LYS A 36 7.18 11.01 -5.65
CA LYS A 36 8.34 10.67 -4.82
C LYS A 36 8.69 11.84 -3.90
N PHE A 37 9.46 11.53 -2.86
CA PHE A 37 10.00 12.57 -1.98
C PHE A 37 10.89 13.54 -2.76
N ASP A 38 10.62 14.83 -2.58
CA ASP A 38 11.39 15.93 -3.14
C ASP A 38 12.03 16.75 -2.00
N GLU A 39 13.35 16.61 -1.83
CA GLU A 39 14.08 17.27 -0.75
C GLU A 39 14.19 18.80 -0.91
N GLU A 40 13.91 19.35 -2.10
CA GLU A 40 13.98 20.79 -2.36
C GLU A 40 12.66 21.50 -2.01
N ASN A 41 11.53 20.81 -2.15
CA ASN A 41 10.19 21.39 -2.03
C ASN A 41 9.37 20.84 -0.83
N GLU A 42 9.81 19.75 -0.19
CA GLU A 42 9.05 19.06 0.86
C GLU A 42 9.97 18.64 2.01
N ASN A 43 9.52 18.85 3.25
CA ASN A 43 10.20 18.31 4.43
C ASN A 43 9.77 16.84 4.67
N PHE A 44 10.63 16.07 5.33
CA PHE A 44 10.40 14.62 5.47
C PHE A 44 9.13 14.28 6.28
N ASP A 45 8.76 15.07 7.28
CA ASP A 45 7.53 14.84 8.05
C ASP A 45 6.27 15.03 7.19
N SER A 46 6.19 16.09 6.40
CA SER A 46 5.08 16.33 5.46
C SER A 46 4.97 15.24 4.39
N PHE A 47 6.10 14.72 3.92
CA PHE A 47 6.13 13.57 3.02
C PHE A 47 5.50 12.33 3.65
N ILE A 48 5.82 12.04 4.91
CA ILE A 48 5.24 10.92 5.63
C ILE A 48 3.72 11.10 5.82
N GLU A 49 3.26 12.29 6.19
CA GLU A 49 1.81 12.57 6.34
C GLU A 49 1.04 12.33 5.03
N ARG A 50 1.56 12.84 3.90
CA ARG A 50 1.01 12.62 2.56
C ARG A 50 1.06 11.13 2.20
N PHE A 51 2.14 10.43 2.53
CA PHE A 51 2.31 9.01 2.26
C PHE A 51 1.33 8.13 3.05
N GLU A 52 1.11 8.40 4.33
CA GLU A 52 0.16 7.65 5.15
C GLU A 52 -1.27 7.85 4.65
N THR A 53 -1.64 9.08 4.31
CA THR A 53 -2.93 9.39 3.67
C THR A 53 -3.11 8.58 2.38
N TYR A 54 -2.07 8.49 1.55
CA TYR A 54 -2.09 7.68 0.33
C TYR A 54 -2.31 6.19 0.63
N LEU A 55 -1.60 5.63 1.62
CA LEU A 55 -1.77 4.23 2.00
C LEU A 55 -3.18 3.90 2.45
N ASP A 56 -3.82 4.82 3.19
CA ASP A 56 -5.17 4.64 3.69
C ASP A 56 -6.22 4.75 2.57
N VAL A 57 -6.10 5.75 1.69
CA VAL A 57 -6.98 5.89 0.51
C VAL A 57 -6.87 4.68 -0.43
N GLN A 58 -5.65 4.16 -0.62
CA GLN A 58 -5.42 2.97 -1.45
C GLN A 58 -5.75 1.64 -0.74
N ASN A 59 -6.17 1.68 0.53
CA ASN A 59 -6.41 0.50 1.37
C ASN A 59 -5.24 -0.49 1.33
N VAL A 60 -4.01 0.02 1.40
CA VAL A 60 -2.80 -0.81 1.28
C VAL A 60 -2.65 -1.69 2.53
N PRO A 61 -2.60 -3.03 2.37
CA PRO A 61 -2.40 -3.95 3.49
C PRO A 61 -1.10 -3.66 4.23
N ILE A 62 -1.10 -3.78 5.56
CA ILE A 62 0.06 -3.49 6.42
C ILE A 62 1.34 -4.20 5.94
N ALA A 63 1.22 -5.47 5.56
CA ALA A 63 2.32 -6.28 5.03
C ALA A 63 2.96 -5.73 3.74
N ASN A 64 2.26 -4.87 2.99
CA ASN A 64 2.74 -4.27 1.75
C ASN A 64 3.20 -2.82 1.93
N ARG A 65 2.85 -2.14 3.04
CA ARG A 65 3.14 -0.72 3.25
C ARG A 65 4.64 -0.40 3.18
N ALA A 66 5.50 -1.26 3.72
CA ALA A 66 6.95 -1.10 3.64
C ALA A 66 7.48 -1.16 2.19
N LYS A 67 6.96 -2.09 1.37
CA LYS A 67 7.32 -2.22 -0.04
C LYS A 67 6.89 -0.98 -0.84
N VAL A 68 5.67 -0.51 -0.61
CA VAL A 68 5.15 0.72 -1.23
C VAL A 68 5.98 1.93 -0.82
N PHE A 69 6.40 2.01 0.44
CA PHE A 69 7.26 3.08 0.92
C PHE A 69 8.60 3.09 0.19
N VAL A 70 9.28 1.94 0.13
CA VAL A 70 10.54 1.81 -0.62
C VAL A 70 10.38 2.23 -2.09
N SER A 71 9.27 1.90 -2.74
CA SER A 71 8.98 2.32 -4.12
C SER A 71 8.71 3.81 -4.27
N SER A 72 8.24 4.49 -3.21
CA SER A 72 7.98 5.94 -3.20
C SER A 72 9.23 6.79 -2.97
N LEU A 73 10.36 6.18 -2.60
CA LEU A 73 11.60 6.91 -2.36
C LEU A 73 12.31 7.30 -3.67
N SER A 74 13.04 8.41 -3.61
CA SER A 74 14.04 8.73 -4.63
C SER A 74 15.20 7.72 -4.57
N ALA A 75 15.94 7.57 -5.68
CA ALA A 75 17.06 6.62 -5.73
C ALA A 75 18.11 6.90 -4.64
N LYS A 76 18.36 8.18 -4.35
CA LYS A 76 19.26 8.65 -3.28
C LYS A 76 18.80 8.19 -1.90
N LEU A 77 17.54 8.41 -1.54
CA LEU A 77 17.00 7.98 -0.25
C LEU A 77 16.96 6.45 -0.11
N TYR A 78 16.65 5.73 -1.19
CA TYR A 78 16.68 4.27 -1.14
C TYR A 78 18.10 3.74 -0.88
N GLN A 79 19.13 4.28 -1.52
CA GLN A 79 20.52 3.90 -1.24
C GLN A 79 20.91 4.23 0.20
N LEU A 80 20.52 5.40 0.71
CA LEU A 80 20.74 5.79 2.10
C LEU A 80 20.09 4.78 3.06
N LEU A 81 18.79 4.49 2.86
CA LEU A 81 18.05 3.53 3.67
C LEU A 81 18.69 2.14 3.65
N LYS A 82 19.15 1.69 2.48
CA LYS A 82 19.85 0.41 2.32
C LYS A 82 21.17 0.37 3.11
N ASN A 83 21.93 1.47 3.12
CA ASN A 83 23.16 1.57 3.89
C ASN A 83 22.91 1.61 5.40
N LEU A 84 21.83 2.27 5.83
CA LEU A 84 21.45 2.38 7.25
C LEU A 84 20.95 1.07 7.85
N LEU A 85 20.33 0.22 7.02
CA LEU A 85 19.73 -1.04 7.46
C LEU A 85 20.62 -2.26 7.25
N ALA A 86 21.79 -2.12 6.63
CA ALA A 86 22.68 -3.24 6.37
C ALA A 86 23.00 -4.03 7.66
N PRO A 87 22.93 -5.37 7.66
CA PRO A 87 22.75 -6.27 6.50
C PRO A 87 21.29 -6.59 6.10
N ASP A 88 20.29 -6.00 6.77
CA ASP A 88 18.88 -6.28 6.50
C ASP A 88 18.38 -5.68 5.17
N ILE A 89 17.30 -6.26 4.63
CA ILE A 89 16.65 -5.79 3.40
C ILE A 89 15.54 -4.79 3.76
N PRO A 90 15.55 -3.54 3.25
CA PRO A 90 14.52 -2.54 3.59
C PRO A 90 13.08 -2.97 3.32
N SER A 91 12.84 -3.70 2.22
CA SER A 91 11.50 -4.16 1.85
C SER A 91 10.94 -5.28 2.72
N ASP A 92 11.75 -5.89 3.57
CA ASP A 92 11.36 -6.94 4.52
C ASP A 92 11.06 -6.39 5.92
N GLN A 93 11.39 -5.12 6.17
CA GLN A 93 11.18 -4.47 7.45
C GLN A 93 9.78 -3.85 7.58
N THR A 94 9.45 -3.38 8.79
CA THR A 94 8.22 -2.64 9.05
C THR A 94 8.35 -1.19 8.57
N LEU A 95 7.22 -0.61 8.10
CA LEU A 95 7.18 0.78 7.67
C LEU A 95 7.73 1.73 8.76
N ASP A 96 7.38 1.50 10.02
CA ASP A 96 7.83 2.31 11.15
C ASP A 96 9.36 2.35 11.28
N LYS A 97 10.02 1.18 11.22
CA LYS A 97 11.48 1.09 11.26
C LYS A 97 12.14 1.86 10.11
N LEU A 98 11.55 1.82 8.91
CA LEU A 98 12.07 2.55 7.75
C LEU A 98 11.95 4.07 7.93
N LYS A 99 10.80 4.54 8.43
CA LYS A 99 10.55 5.97 8.71
C LYS A 99 11.53 6.49 9.76
N ASP A 100 11.69 5.76 10.87
CA ASP A 100 12.59 6.15 11.96
C ASP A 100 14.05 6.21 11.52
N ALA A 101 14.51 5.22 10.74
CA ALA A 101 15.88 5.19 10.23
C ALA A 101 16.20 6.42 9.34
N LEU A 102 15.28 6.77 8.43
CA LEU A 102 15.44 7.95 7.58
C LEU A 102 15.31 9.25 8.38
N LYS A 103 14.33 9.35 9.28
CA LYS A 103 14.11 10.55 10.10
C LYS A 103 15.34 10.87 10.95
N LYS A 104 15.93 9.87 11.62
CA LYS A 104 17.17 10.05 12.40
C LYS A 104 18.33 10.62 11.59
N HIS A 105 18.42 10.25 10.31
CA HIS A 105 19.50 10.73 9.44
C HIS A 105 19.17 12.09 8.79
N LEU A 106 17.92 12.32 8.41
CA LEU A 106 17.48 13.57 7.77
C LEU A 106 17.30 14.70 8.79
N THR A 107 17.11 14.37 10.06
CA THR A 107 16.96 15.32 11.17
C THR A 107 17.98 14.99 12.27
N PRO A 108 19.29 15.19 12.05
CA PRO A 108 20.32 14.81 13.01
C PRO A 108 20.40 15.71 14.25
N ASN A 109 19.57 16.77 14.35
CA ASN A 109 19.53 17.68 15.48
C ASN A 109 18.10 17.79 16.04
N LEU A 110 17.83 17.02 17.10
CA LEU A 110 16.85 17.34 18.13
C LEU A 110 17.55 17.24 19.48
#